data_AF-K1U2M5-F1
#
_entry.id   AF-K1U2M5-F1
#
_cell.length_a   1.000
_cell.length_b   1.000
_cell.length_c   1.000
_cell.angle_alpha   90.00
_cell.angle_beta   90.00
_cell.angle_gamma   90.00
#
_symmetry.space_group_name_H-M   'P 1'
#
loop_
_entity.id
_entity.type
_entity.pdbx_description
1 polymer ?
#
loop_
_entity_poly.entity_id
_entity_poly.type
_entity_poly.pdbx_seq_one_letter_code
_entity_poly.pdbx_strand_id
1 'polypeptide(L)' 'MTIDSEQIVDNDGPHGPKEIVGQKALAKGYHPMELRYFDQNGGQLKLKVTGSDGKEIPFTHLYAH' A
#
# COMPACT_ATOMS: atom_id res chain seq x y z
N MET A 1 -5.24 3.04 1.15
CA MET A 1 -4.12 3.22 0.19
C MET A 1 -4.68 3.58 -1.17
N THR A 2 -4.17 4.65 -1.75
CA THR A 2 -4.49 5.05 -3.12
C THR A 2 -3.29 4.87 -4.04
N ILE A 3 -3.55 4.62 -5.32
CA ILE A 3 -2.58 4.68 -6.42
C ILE A 3 -3.24 5.45 -7.57
N ASP A 4 -2.57 6.47 -8.09
CA ASP A 4 -3.15 7.41 -9.07
C ASP A 4 -4.46 8.04 -8.57
N SER A 5 -4.52 8.40 -7.28
CA SER A 5 -5.71 8.93 -6.60
C SER A 5 -6.93 8.00 -6.54
N GLU A 6 -6.79 6.74 -6.94
CA GLU A 6 -7.85 5.72 -6.84
C GLU A 6 -7.63 4.85 -5.61
N GLN A 7 -8.69 4.60 -4.82
CA GLN A 7 -8.63 3.74 -3.65
C GLN A 7 -8.52 2.27 -4.03
N ILE A 8 -7.39 1.65 -3.69
CA ILE A 8 -7.09 0.24 -4.02
C ILE A 8 -7.26 -0.67 -2.81
N VAL A 9 -6.88 -0.16 -1.63
CA VAL A 9 -7.04 -0.86 -0.35
C VAL A 9 -7.68 0.08 0.65
N ASP A 10 -8.75 -0.37 1.28
CA ASP A 10 -9.33 0.27 2.46
C ASP A 10 -9.19 -0.68 3.65
N ASN A 11 -8.34 -0.28 4.58
CA ASN A 11 -8.09 -0.97 5.84
C ASN A 11 -8.11 0.05 6.98
N ASP A 12 -9.05 0.99 6.90
CA ASP A 12 -9.25 2.04 7.89
C ASP A 12 -10.25 1.60 8.98
N GLY A 13 -10.32 2.38 10.04
CA GLY A 13 -11.25 2.24 11.15
C GLY A 13 -10.71 1.39 12.31
N PRO A 14 -11.40 1.39 13.46
CA PRO A 14 -10.98 0.61 14.62
C PRO A 14 -11.11 -0.88 14.37
N HIS A 15 -9.98 -1.59 14.29
CA HIS A 15 -9.93 -3.04 14.19
C HIS A 15 -8.62 -3.60 14.74
N GLY A 16 -8.60 -4.91 15.04
CA GLY A 16 -7.35 -5.62 15.35
C GLY A 16 -6.45 -5.78 14.10
N PRO A 17 -5.27 -6.41 14.23
CA PRO A 17 -4.38 -6.64 13.09
C PRO A 17 -5.12 -7.34 11.93
N LYS A 18 -5.07 -6.72 10.75
CA LYS A 18 -5.78 -7.19 9.55
C LYS A 18 -4.93 -6.94 8.31
N GLU A 19 -4.83 -7.95 7.46
CA GLU A 19 -4.21 -7.87 6.15
C GLU A 19 -5.29 -7.70 5.07
N ILE A 20 -5.11 -6.70 4.21
CA ILE A 20 -5.93 -6.48 3.01
C ILE A 20 -5.00 -6.41 1.81
N VAL A 21 -5.39 -7.09 0.74
CA VAL A 21 -4.67 -7.14 -0.53
C VAL A 21 -5.51 -6.46 -1.60
N GLY A 22 -4.87 -5.61 -2.41
CA GLY A 22 -5.46 -4.99 -3.59
C GLY A 22 -4.53 -5.12 -4.78
N GLN A 23 -5.08 -5.10 -5.98
CA GLN A 23 -4.34 -5.23 -7.23
C GLN A 23 -4.80 -4.15 -8.22
N LYS A 24 -3.83 -3.52 -8.90
CA LYS A 24 -4.09 -2.57 -9.97
C LYS A 24 -3.09 -2.82 -11.10
N ALA A 25 -3.58 -2.81 -12.34
CA ALA A 25 -2.71 -2.78 -13.52
C ALA A 25 -2.16 -1.36 -13.69
N LEU A 26 -0.85 -1.24 -13.79
CA LEU A 26 -0.16 0.05 -13.93
C LEU A 26 0.57 0.11 -15.28
N ALA A 27 0.63 1.31 -15.85
CA ALA A 27 1.47 1.55 -17.02
C ALA A 27 2.95 1.58 -16.62
N LYS A 28 3.85 1.54 -17.61
CA LYS A 28 5.26 1.75 -17.34
C LYS A 28 5.49 3.20 -16.91
N GLY A 29 6.01 3.42 -15.71
CA GLY A 29 6.35 4.76 -15.22
C GLY A 29 6.23 4.87 -13.70
N TYR A 30 6.35 6.10 -13.20
CA TYR A 30 6.09 6.40 -11.80
C TYR A 30 4.60 6.66 -11.59
N HIS A 31 4.07 6.09 -10.51
CA HIS A 31 2.68 6.24 -10.08
C HIS A 31 2.66 6.76 -8.65
N PRO A 32 2.00 7.91 -8.37
CA PRO A 32 1.86 8.40 -7.01
C PRO A 32 1.02 7.42 -6.19
N MET A 33 1.47 7.16 -4.97
CA MET A 33 0.74 6.36 -3.99
C MET A 33 0.62 7.10 -2.66
N GLU A 34 -0.50 6.90 -1.99
CA GLU A 34 -0.73 7.45 -0.65
C GLU A 34 -1.16 6.35 0.31
N LEU A 35 -0.46 6.27 1.44
CA LEU A 35 -0.77 5.34 2.51
C LEU A 35 -1.02 6.12 3.79
N ARG A 36 -2.25 6.04 4.31
CA ARG A 36 -2.64 6.63 5.59
C ARG A 36 -2.66 5.55 6.65
N TYR A 37 -2.18 5.89 7.83
CA TYR A 37 -2.19 5.02 8.99
C TYR A 37 -2.71 5.80 10.19
N PHE A 38 -3.55 5.12 10.98
CA PHE A 38 -4.08 5.60 12.24
C PHE A 38 -3.82 4.53 13.29
N ASP A 39 -3.41 4.96 14.49
CA ASP A 39 -3.24 4.09 15.64
C ASP A 39 -4.09 4.59 16.81
N GLN A 40 -4.89 3.69 17.37
CA GLN A 40 -5.67 3.94 18.58
C GLN A 40 -5.09 3.23 19.81
N ASN A 41 -4.35 2.11 19.65
CA ASN A 41 -4.00 1.20 20.74
C ASN A 41 -2.68 0.40 20.52
N GLY A 42 -1.70 0.95 19.81
CA GLY A 42 -0.38 0.33 19.60
C GLY A 42 -0.31 -0.62 18.39
N GLY A 43 -1.03 -0.30 17.32
CA GLY A 43 -1.00 -1.04 16.05
C GLY A 43 0.34 -0.93 15.31
N GLN A 44 0.50 -1.74 14.27
CA GLN A 44 1.63 -1.66 13.33
C GLN A 44 1.12 -1.60 11.90
N LEU A 45 1.73 -0.71 11.11
CA LEU A 45 1.60 -0.71 9.66
C LEU A 45 2.68 -1.60 9.04
N LYS A 46 2.26 -2.57 8.22
CA LYS A 46 3.15 -3.33 7.35
C LYS A 46 2.63 -3.27 5.92
N LEU A 47 3.46 -2.77 5.01
CA LEU A 47 3.18 -2.74 3.58
C LEU A 47 4.09 -3.72 2.87
N LYS A 48 3.52 -4.52 1.96
CA LYS A 48 4.25 -5.31 0.99
C LYS A 48 3.71 -4.99 -0.40
N VAL A 49 4.62 -4.71 -1.35
CA VAL A 49 4.26 -4.48 -2.75
C VAL A 49 4.92 -5.56 -3.59
N THR A 50 4.16 -6.24 -4.44
CA THR A 50 4.67 -7.29 -5.32
C THR A 50 4.47 -6.91 -6.78
N GLY A 51 5.49 -7.17 -7.60
CA GLY A 51 5.41 -7.03 -9.06
C GLY A 51 4.60 -8.14 -9.70
N SER A 52 4.43 -8.06 -11.03
CA SER A 52 3.71 -9.07 -11.82
C SER A 52 4.38 -10.45 -11.81
N ASP A 53 5.67 -10.52 -11.47
CA ASP A 53 6.43 -11.75 -11.29
C ASP A 53 6.28 -12.36 -9.88
N GLY A 54 5.44 -11.76 -9.03
CA GLY A 54 5.20 -12.19 -7.65
C GLY A 54 6.33 -11.84 -6.68
N LYS A 55 7.39 -11.16 -7.15
CA LYS A 55 8.50 -10.75 -6.28
C LYS A 55 8.17 -9.44 -5.59
N GLU A 56 8.67 -9.30 -4.37
CA GLU A 56 8.55 -8.06 -3.63
C GLU A 56 9.35 -6.96 -4.34
N ILE A 57 8.71 -5.81 -4.54
CA ILE A 57 9.36 -4.64 -5.11
C ILE A 57 10.28 -4.05 -4.04
N PRO A 58 11.61 -3.96 -4.29
CA PRO A 58 12.53 -3.39 -3.32
C PRO A 58 12.21 -1.93 -3.03
N PHE A 59 12.49 -1.47 -1.81
CA PHE A 59 12.28 -0.08 -1.39
C PHE A 59 13.00 0.94 -2.29
N THR A 60 14.03 0.55 -3.03
CA THR A 60 14.74 1.41 -3.99
C THR A 60 13.87 1.86 -5.17
N HIS A 61 12.69 1.25 -5.36
CA HIS A 61 11.68 1.64 -6.34
C HIS A 61 10.47 2.33 -5.69
N LEU A 62 10.51 2.58 -4.37
CA LEU A 62 9.53 3.34 -3.62
C LEU A 62 10.16 4.68 -3.23
N TYR A 63 9.60 5.77 -3.72
CA TYR A 63 10.12 7.10 -3.51
C TYR A 63 9.23 7.82 -2.50
N ALA A 64 9.85 8.30 -1.42
CA ALA A 64 9.20 9.19 -0.46
C ALA A 64 9.59 10.64 -0.79
N HIS A 65 8.62 11.53 -0.77
CA HIS A 65 8.82 12.97 -0.86
C HIS A 65 8.81 13.60 0.54
#